data_AF-A0A9E3ABU7-F1
#
_entry.id   AF-A0A9E3ABU7-F1
#
_cell.length_a   1.000
_cell.length_b   1.000
_cell.length_c   1.000
_cell.angle_alpha   90.00
_cell.angle_beta   90.00
_cell.angle_gamma   90.00
#
_symmetry.space_group_name_H-M   'P 1'
#
loop_
_entity.id
_entity.type
_entity.pdbx_description
1 polymer ?
#
loop_
_entity_poly.entity_id
_entity_poly.type
_entity_poly.pdbx_seq_one_letter_code
_entity_poly.pdbx_strand_id
1 'polypeptide(L)' 'MADRRFVATATPLAGLALVRRIRMEDDRGFLSRLYCSDEFSEFGFTEMIVQINQTVTHARGTVRGMHFQRPPHA' A
#
# COMPACT_ATOMS: atom_id res chain seq x y z
N MET A 1 -11.05 8.77 19.34
CA MET A 1 -9.78 8.47 18.63
C MET A 1 -10.17 7.81 17.33
N ALA A 2 -9.85 8.42 16.18
CA ALA A 2 -10.31 7.92 14.89
C ALA A 2 -9.77 6.50 14.63
N ASP A 3 -10.63 5.62 14.10
CA ASP A 3 -10.32 4.24 13.71
C ASP A 3 -9.32 4.24 12.54
N ARG A 4 -8.02 4.24 12.86
CA ARG A 4 -6.93 4.23 11.87
C ARG A 4 -6.99 2.98 11.01
N ARG A 5 -6.90 3.13 9.68
CA ARG A 5 -6.90 2.01 8.72
C ARG A 5 -5.50 1.62 8.25
N PHE A 6 -4.48 2.45 8.55
CA PHE A 6 -3.10 2.24 8.15
C PHE A 6 -2.10 2.52 9.27
N VAL A 7 -0.96 1.82 9.23
CA VAL A 7 0.21 2.07 10.08
C VAL A 7 1.46 2.13 9.21
N ALA A 8 2.19 3.24 9.23
CA ALA A 8 3.45 3.40 8.50
C ALA A 8 4.67 3.09 9.38
N THR A 9 5.70 2.50 8.81
CA THR A 9 7.01 2.27 9.46
C THR A 9 8.13 2.64 8.48
N ALA A 10 9.12 3.39 8.97
CA ALA A 10 10.27 3.77 8.16
C ALA A 10 11.09 2.54 7.77
N THR A 11 11.73 2.60 6.60
CA THR A 11 12.68 1.57 6.14
C THR A 11 14.10 2.15 6.13
N PRO A 12 15.15 1.30 6.03
CA PRO A 12 16.51 1.78 5.84
C PRO A 12 16.74 2.54 4.52
N LEU A 13 15.85 2.39 3.54
CA LEU A 13 15.93 3.13 2.28
C LEU A 13 15.20 4.47 2.42
N ALA A 14 15.93 5.57 2.28
CA ALA A 14 15.36 6.91 2.33
C ALA A 14 14.24 7.09 1.27
N GLY A 15 13.14 7.70 1.68
CA GLY A 15 11.96 7.89 0.81
C GLY A 15 11.05 6.66 0.68
N LEU A 16 11.37 5.54 1.32
CA LEU A 16 10.53 4.33 1.32
C LEU A 16 9.95 4.06 2.72
N ALA A 17 8.63 3.91 2.79
CA ALA A 17 7.89 3.52 3.98
C ALA A 17 7.13 2.19 3.77
N LEU A 18 7.09 1.36 4.81
CA LEU A 18 6.23 0.19 4.86
C LEU A 18 4.87 0.60 5.44
N VAL A 19 3.81 0.54 4.64
CA VAL A 19 2.44 0.79 5.09
C VAL A 19 1.71 -0.53 5.32
N ARG A 20 1.36 -0.82 6.58
CA ARG A 20 0.53 -1.96 6.94
C ARG A 20 -0.94 -1.56 6.96
N ARG A 21 -1.77 -2.31 6.22
CA ARG A 21 -3.22 -2.15 6.24
C ARG A 21 -3.83 -2.86 7.44
N ILE A 22 -4.82 -2.25 8.07
CA ILE A 22 -5.62 -2.86 9.12
C ILE A 22 -6.85 -3.53 8.48
N ARG A 23 -7.08 -4.79 8.85
CA ARG A 23 -8.27 -5.55 8.47
C ARG A 23 -9.31 -5.37 9.56
N MET A 24 -10.50 -4.95 9.16
CA MET A 24 -11.68 -4.92 10.01
C MET A 24 -12.41 -6.24 9.81
N GLU A 25 -12.45 -7.09 10.83
CA GLU A 25 -12.95 -8.46 10.72
C GLU A 25 -14.29 -8.62 11.43
N ASP A 26 -15.17 -9.44 10.86
CA ASP A 26 -16.41 -9.92 11.47
C ASP A 26 -16.73 -11.33 10.94
N ASP A 27 -17.86 -11.91 11.35
CA ASP A 27 -18.24 -13.29 11.01
C ASP A 27 -18.36 -13.55 9.49
N ARG A 28 -18.40 -12.51 8.64
CA ARG A 28 -18.49 -12.61 7.18
C ARG A 28 -17.11 -12.60 6.51
N GLY A 29 -16.04 -12.26 7.23
CA GLY A 29 -14.69 -12.11 6.70
C GLY A 29 -14.05 -10.79 7.14
N PHE A 30 -13.40 -10.09 6.21
CA PHE A 30 -12.74 -8.82 6.53
C PHE A 30 -12.90 -7.75 5.45
N LEU A 31 -12.85 -6.49 5.88
CA LEU A 31 -12.70 -5.32 5.04
C LEU A 31 -11.31 -4.70 5.25
N SER A 32 -10.58 -4.45 4.17
CA SER A 32 -9.29 -3.76 4.20
C SER A 32 -9.30 -2.65 3.16
N ARG A 33 -8.94 -1.44 3.57
CA ARG A 33 -8.80 -0.31 2.64
C ARG A 33 -7.44 -0.40 1.93
N LEU A 34 -7.40 -0.30 0.60
CA LEU A 34 -6.14 -0.30 -0.15
C LEU A 34 -5.41 1.06 -0.10
N TYR A 35 -6.18 2.15 -0.14
CA TYR A 35 -5.68 3.53 -0.15
C TYR A 35 -6.73 4.50 0.44
N CYS A 36 -6.27 5.57 1.08
CA CYS A 36 -7.05 6.75 1.48
C CYS A 36 -6.15 7.97 1.36
N SER A 37 -6.55 8.98 0.58
CA SER A 37 -5.77 10.22 0.42
C SER A 37 -5.46 10.88 1.76
N ASP A 38 -6.48 10.99 2.61
CA ASP A 38 -6.38 11.76 3.85
C ASP A 38 -5.42 11.06 4.83
N GLU A 39 -5.56 9.75 5.03
CA GLU A 39 -4.65 9.00 5.91
C GLU A 39 -3.23 8.87 5.34
N PHE A 40 -3.06 8.80 4.01
CA PHE A 40 -1.73 8.74 3.39
C PHE A 40 -1.01 10.10 3.43
N SER A 41 -1.76 11.20 3.40
CA SER A 41 -1.21 12.54 3.57
C SER A 41 -0.56 12.72 4.95
N GLU A 42 -1.06 12.04 6.00
CA GLU A 42 -0.43 12.00 7.33
C GLU A 42 0.97 11.36 7.30
N PHE A 43 1.26 10.53 6.30
CA PHE A 43 2.57 9.90 6.09
C PHE A 43 3.46 10.65 5.09
N GLY A 44 3.02 11.83 4.62
CA GLY A 44 3.75 12.64 3.64
C GLY A 44 3.56 12.20 2.19
N PHE A 45 2.61 11.30 1.89
CA PHE A 45 2.27 10.92 0.53
C PHE A 45 1.11 11.79 0.03
N THR A 46 1.41 12.73 -0.87
CA THR A 46 0.45 13.72 -1.39
C THR A 46 0.12 13.54 -2.87
N GLU A 47 0.72 12.54 -3.52
CA GLU A 47 0.49 12.18 -4.92
C GLU A 47 -0.91 11.55 -5.11
N MET A 48 -1.47 11.68 -6.32
CA MET A 48 -2.72 11.01 -6.66
C MET A 48 -2.48 9.60 -7.20
N ILE A 49 -3.03 8.60 -6.51
CA ILE A 49 -3.07 7.24 -7.05
C ILE A 49 -4.15 7.16 -8.14
N VAL A 50 -3.72 7.06 -9.40
CA VAL A 50 -4.61 6.94 -10.57
C VAL A 50 -4.86 5.49 -11.01
N GLN A 51 -4.07 4.53 -10.50
CA GLN A 51 -4.21 3.11 -10.82
C GLN A 51 -3.79 2.24 -9.63
N ILE A 52 -4.53 1.16 -9.38
CA ILE A 52 -4.19 0.14 -8.38
C ILE A 52 -4.30 -1.23 -9.04
N ASN A 53 -3.22 -2.01 -8.97
CA ASN A 53 -3.20 -3.40 -9.43
C ASN A 53 -3.15 -4.35 -8.24
N GLN A 54 -3.93 -5.42 -8.28
CA GLN A 54 -3.88 -6.52 -7.32
C GLN A 54 -3.69 -7.83 -8.08
N THR A 55 -2.68 -8.60 -7.69
CA THR A 55 -2.34 -9.87 -8.37
C THR A 55 -2.18 -10.97 -7.35
N VAL A 56 -2.76 -12.14 -7.63
CA VAL A 56 -2.51 -13.38 -6.92
C VAL A 56 -1.49 -14.22 -7.70
N THR A 57 -0.53 -14.82 -7.00
CA THR A 57 0.46 -15.73 -7.59
C THR A 57 0.36 -17.07 -6.87
N HIS A 58 -0.04 -18.11 -7.59
CA HIS A 58 -0.37 -19.41 -7.00
C HIS A 58 0.86 -20.28 -6.71
N ALA A 59 1.86 -20.27 -7.60
CA ALA A 59 3.03 -21.12 -7.47
C ALA A 59 4.07 -20.47 -6.56
N ARG A 60 4.50 -21.21 -5.53
CA ARG A 60 5.66 -20.83 -4.71
C ARG A 60 6.91 -20.76 -5.59
N GLY A 61 7.72 -19.72 -5.40
CA GLY A 61 8.96 -19.52 -6.17
C GLY A 61 8.79 -18.75 -7.47
N THR A 62 7.58 -18.33 -7.84
CA THR A 62 7.39 -17.40 -8.95
C THR A 62 7.93 -16.01 -8.58
N VAL A 63 8.78 -15.46 -9.44
CA VAL A 63 9.38 -14.12 -9.29
C VAL A 63 8.74 -13.15 -10.29
N ARG A 64 8.44 -11.93 -9.85
CA ARG A 64 7.98 -10.80 -10.69
C ARG A 64 8.85 -9.58 -10.38
N GLY A 65 9.68 -9.14 -11.31
CA GLY A 65 10.61 -8.03 -11.12
C GLY A 65 11.92 -8.17 -11.90
N MET A 66 12.83 -7.20 -11.83
CA MET A 66 12.64 -5.87 -11.21
C MET A 66 11.95 -4.93 -12.22
N HIS A 67 10.96 -4.16 -11.76
CA HIS A 67 10.21 -3.22 -12.59
C HIS A 67 10.44 -1.79 -12.10
N PHE A 68 10.64 -0.86 -13.03
CA PHE A 68 10.67 0.57 -12.78
C PHE A 68 10.18 1.30 -14.03
N GLN A 69 9.66 2.51 -13.86
CA GLN A 69 9.27 3.39 -14.95
C GLN A 69 10.32 4.50 -15.10
N ARG A 70 10.62 4.89 -16.34
CA ARG A 70 11.47 6.05 -16.60
C ARG A 70 10.62 7.32 -16.68
N PRO A 71 11.18 8.49 -16.32
CA PRO A 71 10.55 9.77 -16.63
C PRO A 71 10.16 9.87 -18.12
N PRO A 72 9.13 10.66 -18.48
CA PRO A 72 8.46 11.67 -17.66
C PRO A 72 7.23 11.16 -16.88
N HIS A 73 6.92 9.87 -16.95
CA HIS A 73 5.70 9.32 -16.35
C HIS A 73 5.99 8.43 -15.13
N ALA A 74 7.21 8.47 -14.60
CA ALA A 74 7.62 7.69 -13.44
C ALA A 74 7.05 8.25 -12.13
#